data_AF-A0A963VJ68-F1
#
_entry.id   AF-A0A963VJ68-F1
#
_cell.length_a   1.000
_cell.length_b   1.000
_cell.length_c   1.000
_cell.angle_alpha   90.00
_cell.angle_beta   90.00
_cell.angle_gamma   90.00
#
_symmetry.space_group_name_H-M   'P 1'
#
loop_
_entity.id
_entity.type
_entity.pdbx_description
1 polymer ?
#
loop_
_entity_poly.entity_id
_entity_poly.type
_entity_poly.pdbx_seq_one_letter_code
_entity_poly.pdbx_strand_id
1 'polypeptide(L)' 'MELLEKVFNVIGDLTWGWALIPFLVVLGLFFTMATGFVQLRYFVRMFRVLAGQNESADPNAISAREALLVSVGGRVG' A
#
# COMPACT_ATOMS: atom_id res chain seq x y z
N MET A 1 25.17 23.60 -19.46
CA MET A 1 24.80 22.16 -19.46
C MET A 1 25.01 21.52 -18.09
N GLU A 2 26.16 21.77 -17.44
CA GLU A 2 26.50 21.18 -16.13
C GLU A 2 25.50 21.49 -14.97
N LEU A 3 24.94 22.70 -14.94
CA LEU A 3 23.99 23.11 -13.88
C LEU A 3 22.64 22.38 -14.03
N LEU A 4 22.23 22.15 -15.28
CA LEU A 4 21.02 21.41 -15.62
C LEU A 4 21.18 19.94 -15.21
N GLU A 5 22.32 19.33 -15.55
CA GLU A 5 22.65 17.95 -15.13
C GLU A 5 22.69 17.79 -13.60
N LYS A 6 23.29 18.74 -12.87
CA LYS A 6 23.31 18.71 -11.40
C LYS A 6 21.91 18.78 -10.78
N VAL A 7 21.03 19.63 -11.32
CA VAL A 7 19.64 19.73 -10.85
C VAL A 7 18.88 18.43 -11.12
N PHE A 8 19.02 17.85 -12.31
CA PHE A 8 18.39 16.58 -12.65
C PHE A 8 18.92 15.41 -11.80
N ASN A 9 20.22 15.38 -11.52
CA ASN A 9 20.82 14.36 -10.65
C ASN A 9 20.29 14.47 -9.21
N VAL A 10 20.18 15.68 -8.65
CA VAL A 10 19.62 15.87 -7.30
C VAL A 10 18.15 15.45 -7.23
N ILE A 11 17.34 15.79 -8.24
CA ILE A 11 15.93 15.36 -8.32
C ILE A 11 15.85 13.83 -8.46
N GLY A 12 16.74 13.24 -9.27
CA GLY A 12 16.83 11.79 -9.43
C GLY A 12 17.14 11.08 -8.13
N ASP A 13 18.16 11.54 -7.40
CA ASP A 13 18.57 10.98 -6.10
C ASP A 13 17.49 11.16 -5.02
N LEU A 14 16.73 12.25 -5.06
CA LEU A 14 15.61 12.49 -4.14
C LEU A 14 14.38 11.63 -4.47
N THR A 15 14.11 11.40 -5.76
CA THR A 15 12.89 10.71 -6.21
C THR A 15 13.06 9.19 -6.26
N TRP A 16 14.21 8.72 -6.75
CA TRP A 16 14.49 7.30 -7.01
C TRP A 16 15.69 6.77 -6.24
N GLY A 17 16.47 7.66 -5.63
CA GLY A 17 17.62 7.29 -4.81
C GLY A 17 17.23 7.04 -3.36
N TRP A 18 18.19 7.29 -2.47
CA TRP A 18 18.12 6.90 -1.07
C TRP A 18 16.97 7.58 -0.29
N ALA A 19 16.53 8.76 -0.73
CA ALA A 19 15.54 9.57 -0.02
C ALA A 19 14.10 9.01 -0.14
N LEU A 20 13.85 8.14 -1.11
CA LEU A 20 12.53 7.52 -1.31
C LEU A 20 12.12 6.68 -0.08
N ILE A 21 13.06 5.91 0.48
CA ILE A 21 12.80 5.04 1.64
C ILE A 21 12.34 5.84 2.87
N PRO A 22 13.10 6.82 3.40
CA PRO A 22 12.65 7.59 4.56
C PRO A 22 11.37 8.39 4.27
N PHE A 23 11.19 8.88 3.03
CA PHE A 23 9.96 9.56 2.63
C PHE A 23 8.73 8.65 2.77
N LEU A 24 8.79 7.42 2.23
CA LEU A 24 7.70 6.44 2.33
C LEU A 24 7.44 6.01 3.78
N VAL A 25 8.48 5.88 4.59
CA VAL A 25 8.34 5.54 6.02
C VAL A 25 7.60 6.65 6.78
N VAL A 26 8.01 7.92 6.62
CA VAL A 26 7.36 9.06 7.27
C VAL A 26 5.91 9.17 6.83
N LEU A 27 5.64 9.04 5.53
CA LEU A 27 4.29 9.09 4.97
C LEU A 27 3.43 7.93 5.50
N GLY A 28 3.98 6.73 5.59
CA GLY A 28 3.32 5.57 6.20
C GLY A 28 2.95 5.83 7.66
N LEU A 29 3.90 6.29 8.47
CA LEU A 29 3.67 6.64 9.88
C LEU A 29 2.64 7.75 10.05
N PHE A 30 2.70 8.78 9.21
CA PHE A 30 1.73 9.88 9.20
C PHE A 30 0.31 9.35 8.98
N PHE A 31 0.09 8.53 7.95
CA PHE A 31 -1.23 7.94 7.70
C PHE A 31 -1.67 6.99 8.81
N THR A 32 -0.75 6.20 9.38
CA THR A 32 -1.06 5.32 10.51
C THR A 32 -1.53 6.11 11.74
N MET A 33 -0.86 7.22 12.07
CA MET A 33 -1.27 8.09 13.19
C MET A 33 -2.55 8.88 12.88
N ALA A 34 -2.64 9.49 11.70
CA ALA A 34 -3.79 10.30 11.28
C ALA A 34 -5.09 9.48 11.22
N THR A 35 -5.00 8.20 10.87
CA THR A 35 -6.16 7.28 10.86
C THR A 35 -6.43 6.64 12.23
N GLY A 36 -5.64 6.94 13.27
CA GLY A 36 -5.82 6.36 14.60
C GLY A 36 -5.51 4.86 14.66
N PHE A 37 -4.43 4.44 13.98
CA PHE A 37 -3.95 3.05 13.94
C PHE A 37 -5.00 2.05 13.40
N VAL A 38 -5.77 2.48 12.40
CA VAL A 38 -6.80 1.65 11.73
C VAL A 38 -6.24 0.31 11.27
N GLN A 39 -5.01 0.29 10.75
CA GLN A 39 -4.33 -0.94 10.33
C GLN A 39 -4.32 -2.00 11.44
N LEU A 40 -3.99 -1.63 12.68
CA LEU A 40 -3.96 -2.53 13.83
C LEU A 40 -5.37 -2.82 14.37
N ARG A 41 -6.20 -1.78 14.51
CA ARG A 41 -7.58 -1.89 15.02
C ARG A 41 -8.44 -2.85 14.20
N TYR A 42 -8.28 -2.81 12.87
CA TYR A 42 -9.10 -3.57 11.94
C TYR A 42 -8.42 -4.83 11.40
N PHE A 43 -7.14 -5.06 11.71
CA PHE A 43 -6.39 -6.24 11.25
C PHE A 43 -7.14 -7.55 11.51
N VAL A 44 -7.60 -7.75 12.76
CA VAL A 44 -8.34 -8.96 13.15
C VAL A 44 -9.76 -8.97 12.58
N ARG A 45 -10.39 -7.79 12.43
CA ARG A 45 -11.73 -7.68 11.83
C ARG A 45 -11.72 -8.09 10.35
N MET A 46 -10.62 -7.82 9.63
CA MET A 46 -10.45 -8.21 8.24
C MET A 46 -10.64 -9.72 8.03
N PHE A 47 -10.01 -10.57 8.83
CA PHE A 47 -10.16 -12.04 8.71
C PHE A 47 -11.59 -12.53 8.94
N ARG A 48 -12.34 -11.89 9.82
CA ARG A 48 -13.76 -12.20 10.03
C ARG A 48 -14.63 -11.80 8.83
N VAL A 49 -14.33 -10.67 8.19
CA VAL A 49 -15.03 -10.24 6.96
C VAL A 49 -14.69 -11.17 5.81
N LEU A 50 -13.43 -11.60 5.70
CA LEU A 50 -12.99 -12.58 4.70
C LEU A 50 -13.62 -13.97 4.92
N ALA A 51 -13.90 -14.35 6.17
CA ALA A 51 -14.61 -15.59 6.49
C ALA A 51 -16.12 -15.50 6.29
N GLY A 52 -16.67 -14.29 6.14
CA GLY A 52 -18.09 -14.07 5.83
C GLY A 52 -18.46 -14.58 4.44
N GLN A 53 -19.73 -14.95 4.28
CA GLN A 53 -20.29 -15.34 3.00
C GLN A 53 -20.48 -14.08 2.15
N ASN A 54 -20.05 -14.08 0.88
CA ASN A 54 -20.25 -12.94 -0.01
C ASN A 54 -21.76 -12.77 -0.25
N GLU A 55 -22.32 -11.65 0.20
CA GLU A 55 -23.68 -11.21 -0.15
C GLU A 55 -23.69 -10.37 -1.43
N SER A 56 -22.82 -10.68 -2.39
CA SER A 56 -22.83 -10.01 -3.69
C SER A 56 -23.69 -10.83 -4.65
N ALA A 57 -24.86 -10.32 -4.98
CA ALA A 57 -25.80 -10.91 -5.95
C ALA A 57 -25.29 -10.86 -7.42
N ASP A 58 -24.01 -10.60 -7.64
CA ASP A 58 -23.40 -10.43 -8.96
C ASP A 58 -22.64 -11.70 -9.37
N PRO A 59 -23.03 -12.38 -10.46
CA PRO A 59 -22.41 -13.62 -10.92
C PRO A 59 -20.93 -13.49 -11.33
N ASN A 60 -20.40 -12.27 -11.50
CA ASN A 60 -18.98 -12.03 -11.79
C ASN A 60 -18.17 -11.53 -10.58
N ALA A 61 -18.79 -11.40 -9.41
CA ALA A 61 -18.08 -10.93 -8.22
C ALA A 61 -17.15 -12.02 -7.68
N ILE A 62 -15.84 -11.73 -7.68
CA ILE A 62 -14.87 -12.55 -6.96
C ILE A 62 -15.06 -12.38 -5.46
N SER A 63 -14.84 -13.46 -4.72
CA SER A 63 -14.92 -13.48 -3.28
C SER A 63 -13.90 -12.53 -2.64
N ALA A 64 -14.24 -11.91 -1.52
CA ALA A 64 -13.30 -11.10 -0.74
C ALA A 64 -11.99 -11.86 -0.42
N ARG A 65 -12.06 -13.19 -0.27
CA ARG A 65 -10.90 -14.07 -0.08
C ARG A 65 -10.06 -14.21 -1.34
N GLU A 66 -10.69 -14.36 -2.50
CA GLU A 66 -10.02 -14.47 -3.79
C GLU A 66 -9.31 -13.17 -4.15
N ALA A 67 -9.98 -12.03 -3.95
CA ALA A 67 -9.38 -10.70 -4.12
C ALA A 67 -8.13 -10.52 -3.24
N LEU A 68 -8.18 -10.96 -1.98
CA LEU A 68 -7.01 -10.93 -1.10
C LEU A 68 -5.88 -11.83 -1.60
N LEU A 69 -6.18 -13.08 -2.00
CA LEU A 69 -5.16 -14.03 -2.45
C LEU A 69 -4.49 -13.55 -3.75
N VAL A 70 -5.25 -12.98 -4.68
CA VAL A 70 -4.70 -12.37 -5.91
C VAL A 70 -3.82 -11.18 -5.57
N SER A 71 -4.28 -10.29 -4.68
CA SER A 71 -3.49 -9.13 -4.22
C SER A 71 -2.20 -9.54 -3.48
N VAL A 72 -2.26 -10.60 -2.66
CA VAL A 72 -1.10 -11.17 -1.97
C VAL A 72 -0.15 -11.84 -2.95
N GLY A 73 -0.67 -12.65 -3.87
CA GLY A 73 0.15 -13.35 -4.88
C GLY A 73 0.91 -12.41 -5.79
N GLY A 74 0.36 -11.23 -6.12
CA GLY A 74 1.06 -10.23 -6.93
C GLY A 74 2.19 -9.48 -6.21
N ARG A 75 2.19 -9.46 -4.87
CA ARG A 75 3.19 -8.74 -4.06
C ARG A 75 4.19 -9.66 -3.34
N VAL A 76 3.89 -10.96 -3.26
CA VAL A 76 4.79 -11.98 -2.73
C VAL A 76 5.37 -12.73 -3.92
N GLY A 77 6.56 -12.31 -4.34
CA GLY A 77 7.33 -12.89 -5.45
C GLY A 77 8.76 -13.17 -5.02
#